data_AF-A0A4S9LN39-F1
#
_entry.id   AF-A0A4S9LN39-F1
#
_cell.length_a   1.000
_cell.length_b   1.000
_cell.length_c   1.000
_cell.angle_alpha   90.00
_cell.angle_beta   90.00
_cell.angle_gamma   90.00
#
_symmetry.space_group_name_H-M   'P 1'
#
loop_
_entity.id
_entity.type
_entity.pdbx_description
1 polymer ?
#
loop_
_entity_poly.entity_id
_entity_poly.type
_entity_poly.pdbx_seq_one_letter_code
_entity_poly.pdbx_strand_id
1 'polypeptide(L)'
;MLFRFKVGLGLSEQLPNQTIAVIEAGSFAELSNTNWSQIPYYSEQFAGADVDDWQPLINWGLATLPQAGGNGRRYHYAQGKCLGGSSERNQMIYHRSTAGSYKAFADHVGDDAYLFENMDPFFKRSYHFKLPNDEVRPANATVNYTLTGYNIPGSGVELSYGNYANAISSYGPAAFASLGFEANHDFNSGNLTGYGYFPSTIDSETGLRSSAESGLLSPAIAKSPLLTIYQSCMARNIMFDGQKRATGVNVTVDGIKPFTLTARKEVILSAGAYHSPQLLMVSGVGPRSTLGKFNISVISALEGVGQSSWDTANLGGPSFNISTVSSSRIAERQIYLAL
;
A
#
# COMPACT_ATOMS: atom_id res chain seq x y z
N MET A 1 -12.27 12.31 -12.13
CA MET A 1 -11.08 11.41 -12.14
C MET A 1 -11.13 10.58 -10.86
N LEU A 2 -10.51 9.39 -10.80
CA LEU A 2 -10.50 8.54 -9.59
C LEU A 2 -9.03 8.16 -9.27
N PHE A 3 -8.42 8.77 -8.26
CA PHE A 3 -6.98 8.62 -8.03
C PHE A 3 -6.62 7.80 -6.79
N ARG A 4 -5.44 7.17 -6.86
CA ARG A 4 -4.53 7.04 -5.73
C ARG A 4 -3.66 8.30 -5.65
N PHE A 5 -3.33 8.67 -4.42
CA PHE A 5 -2.74 9.94 -4.02
C PHE A 5 -1.48 10.38 -4.79
N LYS A 6 -0.58 9.45 -5.17
CA LYS A 6 0.63 9.77 -5.93
C LYS A 6 0.35 10.34 -7.33
N VAL A 7 -0.66 9.81 -8.02
CA VAL A 7 -1.04 10.30 -9.36
C VAL A 7 -1.77 11.63 -9.24
N GLY A 8 -2.66 11.78 -8.24
CA GLY A 8 -3.34 13.04 -7.96
C GLY A 8 -2.36 14.18 -7.67
N LEU A 9 -1.38 13.96 -6.79
CA LEU A 9 -0.30 14.91 -6.49
C LEU A 9 0.52 15.22 -7.74
N GLY A 10 1.08 14.20 -8.41
CA GLY A 10 1.96 14.40 -9.56
C GLY A 10 1.27 15.16 -10.70
N LEU A 11 -0.01 14.87 -10.97
CA LEU A 11 -0.79 15.62 -11.93
C LEU A 11 -1.10 17.04 -11.45
N SER A 12 -1.39 17.25 -10.16
CA SER A 12 -1.66 18.60 -9.65
C SER A 12 -0.45 19.53 -9.73
N GLU A 13 0.76 18.98 -9.57
CA GLU A 13 2.00 19.73 -9.70
C GLU A 13 2.39 19.95 -11.16
N GLN A 14 2.22 18.94 -12.02
CA GLN A 14 2.59 19.04 -13.45
C GLN A 14 1.54 19.74 -14.31
N LEU A 15 0.28 19.74 -13.89
CA LEU A 15 -0.85 20.35 -14.59
C LEU A 15 -1.55 21.38 -13.68
N PRO A 16 -0.86 22.47 -13.27
CA PRO A 16 -1.35 23.40 -12.26
C PRO A 16 -2.63 24.16 -12.67
N ASN A 17 -3.00 24.11 -13.95
CA ASN A 17 -4.21 24.74 -14.50
C ASN A 17 -5.38 23.76 -14.70
N GLN A 18 -5.25 22.51 -14.25
CA GLN A 18 -6.30 21.49 -14.38
C GLN A 18 -7.00 21.25 -13.05
N THR A 19 -8.33 21.11 -13.12
CA THR A 19 -9.15 20.67 -11.98
C THR A 19 -9.06 19.16 -11.83
N ILE A 20 -8.69 18.69 -10.65
CA ILE A 20 -8.43 17.28 -10.36
C ILE A 20 -9.38 16.85 -9.25
N ALA A 21 -10.14 15.79 -9.48
CA ALA A 21 -11.01 15.18 -8.47
C ALA A 21 -10.45 13.81 -8.07
N VAL A 22 -10.32 13.56 -6.77
CA VAL A 22 -10.02 12.25 -6.18
C VAL A 22 -11.30 11.75 -5.50
N ILE A 23 -11.68 10.51 -5.73
CA ILE A 23 -12.84 9.88 -5.07
C ILE A 23 -12.32 8.70 -4.27
N GLU A 24 -12.58 8.70 -2.96
CA GLU A 24 -12.19 7.67 -2.01
C GLU A 24 -13.42 7.20 -1.22
N ALA A 25 -13.59 5.89 -1.12
CA ALA A 25 -14.74 5.29 -0.46
C ALA A 25 -14.66 5.38 1.06
N GLY A 26 -13.45 5.45 1.62
CA GLY A 26 -13.22 5.74 3.03
C GLY A 26 -13.00 7.22 3.33
N SER A 27 -12.65 7.50 4.58
CA SER A 27 -12.34 8.83 5.11
C SER A 27 -10.87 8.90 5.56
N PHE A 28 -10.48 9.98 6.24
CA PHE A 28 -9.21 10.07 6.97
C PHE A 28 -9.15 8.97 8.05
N ALA A 29 -8.03 8.23 8.08
CA ALA A 29 -7.85 7.09 8.96
C ALA A 29 -7.67 7.55 10.43
N GLU A 30 -7.12 8.74 10.63
CA GLU A 30 -6.92 9.42 11.91
C GLU A 30 -8.25 9.75 12.58
N LEU A 31 -9.28 10.06 11.79
CA LEU A 31 -10.63 10.34 12.29
C LEU A 31 -11.40 9.04 12.55
N SER A 32 -11.22 8.05 11.68
CA SER A 32 -12.06 6.84 11.66
C SER A 32 -11.53 5.70 12.52
N ASN A 33 -10.21 5.65 12.74
CA ASN A 33 -9.52 4.58 13.47
C ASN A 33 -8.43 5.09 14.42
N THR A 34 -8.13 6.40 14.42
CA THR A 34 -7.31 7.08 15.44
C THR A 34 -5.88 6.52 15.54
N ASN A 35 -5.40 6.28 16.77
CA ASN A 35 -4.05 5.78 17.07
C ASN A 35 -3.77 4.43 16.42
N TRP A 36 -4.79 3.60 16.20
CA TRP A 36 -4.65 2.28 15.58
C TRP A 36 -4.13 2.35 14.13
N SER A 37 -4.35 3.46 13.42
CA SER A 37 -3.77 3.67 12.08
C SER A 37 -2.43 4.41 12.13
N GLN A 38 -2.26 5.34 13.07
CA GLN A 38 -1.12 6.25 13.09
C GLN A 38 0.12 5.67 13.79
N ILE A 39 -0.06 4.89 14.85
CA ILE A 39 1.05 4.40 15.68
C ILE A 39 1.56 3.07 15.11
N PRO A 40 2.85 2.97 14.71
CA PRO A 40 3.41 1.78 14.08
C PRO A 40 3.18 0.46 14.85
N TYR A 41 3.17 0.53 16.18
CA TYR A 41 2.95 -0.62 17.07
C TYR A 41 1.63 -1.34 16.79
N TYR A 42 0.57 -0.62 16.40
CA TYR A 42 -0.76 -1.21 16.15
C TYR A 42 -0.96 -1.77 14.74
N SER A 43 0.09 -1.85 13.92
CA SER A 43 0.00 -2.30 12.52
C SER A 43 -0.60 -3.70 12.32
N GLU A 44 -0.53 -4.57 13.32
CA GLU A 44 -1.08 -5.92 13.27
C GLU A 44 -2.58 -6.00 13.65
N GLN A 45 -3.16 -4.94 14.25
CA GLN A 45 -4.54 -4.99 14.69
C GLN A 45 -5.49 -5.08 13.48
N PHE A 46 -6.41 -6.03 13.48
CA PHE A 46 -7.40 -6.23 12.40
C PHE A 46 -6.77 -6.58 11.05
N ALA A 47 -5.62 -7.26 11.07
CA ALA A 47 -4.88 -7.71 9.90
C ALA A 47 -4.70 -9.24 9.87
N GLY A 48 -5.26 -9.95 10.85
CA GLY A 48 -5.19 -11.39 10.98
C GLY A 48 -5.96 -12.12 9.88
N ALA A 49 -5.68 -13.42 9.78
CA ALA A 49 -6.21 -14.31 8.76
C ALA A 49 -7.69 -14.68 8.95
N ASP A 50 -8.23 -14.48 10.16
CA ASP A 50 -9.64 -14.75 10.44
C ASP A 50 -10.54 -13.76 9.67
N VAL A 51 -11.61 -14.28 9.05
CA VAL A 51 -12.56 -13.49 8.24
C VAL A 51 -13.27 -12.41 9.04
N ASP A 52 -13.34 -12.56 10.36
CA ASP A 52 -13.97 -11.59 11.26
C ASP A 52 -12.97 -10.58 11.88
N ASP A 53 -11.66 -10.74 11.65
CA ASP A 53 -10.63 -9.84 12.18
C ASP A 53 -10.41 -8.60 11.29
N TRP A 54 -11.43 -7.74 11.19
CA TRP A 54 -11.38 -6.52 10.40
C TRP A 54 -12.17 -5.35 11.04
N GLN A 55 -11.82 -4.12 10.66
CA GLN A 55 -12.49 -2.89 11.13
C GLN A 55 -13.21 -2.20 9.95
N PRO A 56 -14.56 -2.18 9.89
CA PRO A 56 -15.32 -1.69 8.73
C PRO A 56 -15.12 -0.22 8.35
N LEU A 57 -14.63 0.60 9.27
CA LEU A 57 -14.35 2.01 9.02
C LEU A 57 -13.12 2.22 8.13
N ILE A 58 -12.18 1.26 8.10
CA ILE A 58 -10.90 1.41 7.39
C ILE A 58 -10.46 0.16 6.62
N ASN A 59 -11.28 -0.89 6.57
CA ASN A 59 -11.01 -2.11 5.84
C ASN A 59 -12.25 -2.52 5.01
N TRP A 60 -12.02 -3.06 3.82
CA TRP A 60 -13.06 -3.56 2.93
C TRP A 60 -13.71 -4.88 3.37
N GLY A 61 -13.13 -5.61 4.33
CA GLY A 61 -13.67 -6.88 4.83
C GLY A 61 -13.68 -7.98 3.76
N LEU A 62 -12.71 -7.93 2.83
CA LEU A 62 -12.60 -8.92 1.77
C LEU A 62 -12.20 -10.27 2.37
N ALA A 63 -12.77 -11.34 1.85
CA ALA A 63 -12.38 -12.69 2.22
C ALA A 63 -12.28 -13.56 0.97
N THR A 64 -11.32 -14.48 0.99
CA THR A 64 -11.18 -15.46 -0.09
C THR A 64 -12.40 -16.39 -0.13
N LEU A 65 -12.60 -17.03 -1.27
CA LEU A 65 -13.33 -18.29 -1.33
C LEU A 65 -12.56 -19.38 -0.55
N PRO A 66 -13.19 -20.52 -0.20
CA PRO A 66 -12.48 -21.67 0.37
C PRO A 66 -11.25 -22.03 -0.46
N GLN A 67 -10.08 -22.05 0.18
CA GLN A 67 -8.81 -22.34 -0.49
C GLN A 67 -8.47 -23.82 -0.37
N ALA A 68 -8.26 -24.49 -1.51
CA ALA A 68 -7.86 -25.90 -1.54
C ALA A 68 -6.54 -26.13 -0.80
N GLY A 69 -5.54 -25.24 -1.01
CA GLY A 69 -4.26 -25.27 -0.30
C GLY A 69 -4.35 -24.91 1.19
N GLY A 70 -5.50 -24.44 1.66
CA GLY A 70 -5.77 -24.06 3.06
C GLY A 70 -6.76 -25.00 3.76
N ASN A 71 -6.91 -26.25 3.30
CA ASN A 71 -7.88 -27.22 3.83
C ASN A 71 -9.33 -26.67 3.85
N GLY A 72 -9.73 -25.97 2.79
CA GLY A 72 -11.07 -25.38 2.66
C GLY A 72 -11.30 -24.13 3.51
N ARG A 73 -10.28 -23.62 4.22
CA ARG A 73 -10.39 -22.37 4.97
C ARG A 73 -10.59 -21.18 4.04
N ARG A 74 -11.30 -20.19 4.57
CA ARG A 74 -11.37 -18.84 4.02
C ARG A 74 -10.40 -17.96 4.80
N TYR A 75 -9.84 -16.97 4.12
CA TYR A 75 -8.88 -16.04 4.70
C TYR A 75 -9.36 -14.61 4.50
N HIS A 76 -9.25 -13.80 5.55
CA HIS A 76 -9.37 -12.35 5.42
C HIS A 76 -8.26 -11.81 4.52
N TYR A 77 -8.64 -10.90 3.64
CA TYR A 77 -7.77 -10.22 2.71
C TYR A 77 -7.76 -8.74 3.05
N ALA A 78 -6.89 -8.36 4.01
CA ALA A 78 -6.86 -7.02 4.56
C ALA A 78 -6.57 -5.98 3.47
N GLN A 79 -7.51 -5.05 3.27
CA GLN A 79 -7.36 -3.98 2.30
C GLN A 79 -7.89 -2.67 2.87
N GLY A 80 -7.02 -1.65 2.93
CA GLY A 80 -7.38 -0.33 3.43
C GLY A 80 -8.50 0.35 2.64
N LYS A 81 -9.48 0.90 3.37
CA LYS A 81 -10.62 1.67 2.90
C LYS A 81 -10.60 3.05 3.58
N CYS A 82 -9.70 3.90 3.14
CA CYS A 82 -9.45 5.24 3.70
C CYS A 82 -8.59 6.02 2.72
N LEU A 83 -8.47 7.34 2.93
CA LEU A 83 -7.41 8.10 2.29
C LEU A 83 -6.06 7.46 2.65
N GLY A 84 -5.14 7.36 1.69
CA GLY A 84 -3.93 6.53 1.75
C GLY A 84 -4.14 5.05 1.36
N GLY A 85 -5.36 4.52 1.49
CA GLY A 85 -5.68 3.12 1.21
C GLY A 85 -4.86 2.18 2.09
N SER A 86 -4.29 1.12 1.51
CA SER A 86 -3.56 0.11 2.29
C SER A 86 -2.25 0.60 2.91
N SER A 87 -1.71 1.78 2.54
CA SER A 87 -0.55 2.34 3.24
C SER A 87 -0.86 2.77 4.67
N GLU A 88 -2.14 3.03 5.00
CA GLU A 88 -2.59 3.30 6.36
C GLU A 88 -2.62 2.06 7.26
N ARG A 89 -2.51 0.88 6.65
CA ARG A 89 -2.70 -0.41 7.33
C ARG A 89 -1.56 -1.39 7.17
N ASN A 90 -0.60 -1.12 6.29
CA ASN A 90 0.53 -2.02 6.07
C ASN A 90 1.50 -2.03 7.26
N GLN A 91 2.51 -2.91 7.22
CA GLN A 91 3.56 -3.02 8.24
C GLN A 91 4.71 -2.00 8.05
N MET A 92 4.54 -0.99 7.19
CA MET A 92 5.50 0.09 6.89
C MET A 92 6.87 -0.33 6.34
N ILE A 93 7.16 -1.63 6.22
CA ILE A 93 8.41 -2.13 5.64
C ILE A 93 8.56 -1.56 4.22
N TYR A 94 9.69 -0.92 3.98
CA TYR A 94 10.05 -0.43 2.66
C TYR A 94 11.22 -1.24 2.10
N HIS A 95 10.96 -1.92 0.99
CA HIS A 95 12.00 -2.49 0.16
C HIS A 95 11.53 -2.45 -1.30
N ARG A 96 12.47 -2.63 -2.23
CA ARG A 96 12.17 -2.77 -3.65
C ARG A 96 12.27 -4.23 -4.07
N SER A 97 11.72 -4.55 -5.24
CA SER A 97 11.90 -5.89 -5.83
C SER A 97 13.29 -6.02 -6.46
N THR A 98 13.66 -7.24 -6.86
CA THR A 98 14.96 -7.51 -7.48
C THR A 98 15.04 -6.98 -8.91
N ALA A 99 16.26 -6.70 -9.38
CA ALA A 99 16.49 -6.35 -10.79
C ALA A 99 16.00 -7.46 -11.74
N GLY A 100 16.14 -8.73 -11.35
CA GLY A 100 15.61 -9.88 -12.09
C GLY A 100 14.09 -9.87 -12.20
N SER A 101 13.37 -9.47 -11.14
CA SER A 101 11.91 -9.33 -11.18
C SER A 101 11.46 -8.24 -12.15
N TYR A 102 12.15 -7.09 -12.16
CA TYR A 102 11.85 -6.00 -13.10
C TYR A 102 12.23 -6.37 -14.53
N LYS A 103 13.34 -7.10 -14.74
CA LYS A 103 13.68 -7.65 -16.06
C LYS A 103 12.61 -8.61 -16.57
N ALA A 104 12.14 -9.54 -15.74
CA ALA A 104 11.05 -10.44 -16.10
C ALA A 104 9.75 -9.67 -16.42
N PHE A 105 9.48 -8.59 -15.69
CA PHE A 105 8.33 -7.73 -15.98
C PHE A 105 8.48 -6.99 -17.31
N ALA A 106 9.62 -6.34 -17.55
CA ALA A 106 9.94 -5.66 -18.81
C ALA A 106 9.83 -6.60 -20.02
N ASP A 107 10.38 -7.82 -19.90
CA ASP A 107 10.29 -8.85 -20.94
C ASP A 107 8.85 -9.27 -21.21
N HIS A 108 8.03 -9.39 -20.15
CA HIS A 108 6.64 -9.80 -20.28
C HIS A 108 5.78 -8.75 -21.00
N VAL A 109 6.03 -7.47 -20.75
CA VAL A 109 5.27 -6.37 -21.38
C VAL A 109 5.90 -5.85 -22.67
N GLY A 110 7.16 -6.22 -22.96
CA GLY A 110 7.91 -5.76 -24.11
C GLY A 110 8.31 -4.27 -24.03
N ASP A 111 8.58 -3.76 -22.82
CA ASP A 111 8.90 -2.35 -22.58
C ASP A 111 10.03 -2.20 -21.55
N ASP A 112 11.18 -1.75 -22.05
CA ASP A 112 12.39 -1.54 -21.25
C ASP A 112 12.26 -0.40 -20.24
N ALA A 113 11.23 0.47 -20.35
CA ALA A 113 10.96 1.47 -19.31
C ALA A 113 10.76 0.84 -17.92
N TYR A 114 10.38 -0.44 -17.87
CA TYR A 114 10.20 -1.20 -16.63
C TYR A 114 11.47 -1.91 -16.13
N LEU A 115 12.61 -1.77 -16.79
CA LEU A 115 13.89 -2.24 -16.24
C LEU A 115 14.21 -1.50 -14.92
N PHE A 116 14.92 -2.17 -14.01
CA PHE A 116 15.13 -1.66 -12.66
C PHE A 116 15.84 -0.30 -12.67
N GLU A 117 16.88 -0.16 -13.48
CA GLU A 117 17.65 1.06 -13.67
C GLU A 117 16.81 2.24 -14.20
N ASN A 118 15.80 1.95 -15.02
CA ASN A 118 14.88 2.96 -15.57
C ASN A 118 13.81 3.36 -14.55
N MET A 119 13.44 2.44 -13.65
CA MET A 119 12.47 2.66 -12.58
C MET A 119 13.10 3.29 -11.32
N ASP A 120 14.39 3.08 -11.06
CA ASP A 120 15.10 3.58 -9.87
C ASP A 120 14.92 5.09 -9.62
N PRO A 121 15.01 5.98 -10.63
CA PRO A 121 14.73 7.40 -10.44
C PRO A 121 13.30 7.71 -9.94
N PHE A 122 12.32 6.86 -10.26
CA PHE A 122 10.93 7.03 -9.77
C PHE A 122 10.75 6.52 -8.34
N PHE A 123 11.50 5.50 -7.93
CA PHE A 123 11.53 5.05 -6.54
C PHE A 123 12.22 6.08 -5.66
N LYS A 124 13.38 6.58 -6.06
CA LYS A 124 14.14 7.57 -5.28
C LYS A 124 13.39 8.89 -5.11
N ARG A 125 12.52 9.28 -6.05
CA ARG A 125 11.62 10.44 -5.89
C ARG A 125 10.44 10.22 -4.94
N SER A 126 10.13 8.97 -4.59
CA SER A 126 8.87 8.65 -3.88
C SER A 126 8.94 8.80 -2.37
N TYR A 127 10.11 9.07 -1.81
CA TYR A 127 10.31 9.21 -0.39
C TYR A 127 11.31 10.33 -0.09
N HIS A 128 11.24 10.83 1.14
CA HIS A 128 12.29 11.62 1.75
C HIS A 128 12.95 10.75 2.82
N PHE A 129 14.27 10.54 2.72
CA PHE A 129 14.99 9.67 3.66
C PHE A 129 15.56 10.48 4.82
N LYS A 130 15.17 10.12 6.05
CA LYS A 130 15.72 10.67 7.30
C LYS A 130 16.73 9.70 7.89
N LEU A 131 17.84 10.24 8.38
CA LEU A 131 18.89 9.45 9.03
C LEU A 131 18.33 8.76 10.28
N PRO A 132 18.77 7.53 10.58
CA PRO A 132 18.41 6.86 11.83
C PRO A 132 18.93 7.66 13.03
N ASN A 133 18.18 7.62 14.13
CA ASN A 133 18.67 8.09 15.40
C ASN A 133 19.42 6.94 16.11
N ASP A 134 20.74 6.97 16.03
CA ASP A 134 21.59 5.93 16.61
C ASP A 134 21.71 6.03 18.15
N GLU A 135 21.29 7.14 18.76
CA GLU A 135 21.33 7.33 20.22
C GLU A 135 20.25 6.53 20.97
N VAL A 136 19.14 6.22 20.29
CA VAL A 136 17.98 5.55 20.89
C VAL A 136 17.99 4.03 20.67
N ARG A 137 18.89 3.53 19.82
CA ARG A 137 19.04 2.10 19.54
C ARG A 137 20.22 1.53 20.33
N PRO A 138 20.13 0.28 20.84
CA PRO A 138 21.29 -0.39 21.40
C PRO A 138 22.40 -0.52 20.35
N ALA A 139 23.66 -0.28 20.73
CA ALA A 139 24.80 -0.30 19.79
C ALA A 139 24.95 -1.62 18.99
N ASN A 140 24.56 -2.76 19.58
CA ASN A 140 24.58 -4.08 18.93
C ASN A 140 23.31 -4.36 18.09
N ALA A 141 22.39 -3.40 18.02
CA ALA A 141 21.16 -3.43 17.24
C ALA A 141 20.99 -2.13 16.42
N THR A 142 22.08 -1.42 16.16
CA THR A 142 22.10 -0.25 15.28
C THR A 142 22.10 -0.68 13.82
N VAL A 143 21.58 0.18 12.95
CA VAL A 143 21.42 -0.09 11.53
C VAL A 143 22.74 0.10 10.81
N ASN A 144 23.06 -0.79 9.88
CA ASN A 144 24.16 -0.59 8.93
C ASN A 144 23.59 -0.46 7.52
N TYR A 145 23.76 0.70 6.89
CA TYR A 145 23.15 1.06 5.61
C TYR A 145 24.10 1.86 4.72
N THR A 146 23.89 1.82 3.40
CA THR A 146 24.67 2.62 2.43
C THR A 146 23.89 3.84 1.98
N LEU A 147 24.39 5.05 2.28
CA LEU A 147 23.68 6.30 1.99
C LEU A 147 23.47 6.57 0.50
N THR A 148 24.33 6.05 -0.39
CA THR A 148 24.18 6.21 -1.85
C THR A 148 22.87 5.67 -2.39
N GLY A 149 22.25 4.69 -1.73
CA GLY A 149 20.91 4.19 -2.07
C GLY A 149 19.78 5.21 -1.81
N TYR A 150 20.05 6.21 -0.96
CA TYR A 150 19.06 7.13 -0.40
C TYR A 150 19.35 8.62 -0.66
N ASN A 151 20.47 8.95 -1.30
CA ASN A 151 21.03 10.30 -1.39
C ASN A 151 20.32 11.27 -2.36
N ILE A 152 19.20 10.87 -2.96
CA ILE A 152 18.44 11.75 -3.86
C ILE A 152 17.26 12.33 -3.06
N PRO A 153 17.16 13.66 -2.90
CA PRO A 153 16.03 14.28 -2.23
C PRO A 153 14.76 14.03 -3.05
N GLY A 154 13.92 13.13 -2.55
CA GLY A 154 12.55 12.97 -3.03
C GLY A 154 11.57 13.80 -2.19
N SER A 155 10.35 13.89 -2.68
CA SER A 155 9.22 14.52 -1.99
C SER A 155 8.09 13.50 -1.96
N GLY A 156 7.90 12.86 -0.81
CA GLY A 156 6.89 11.83 -0.67
C GLY A 156 6.80 11.34 0.77
N VAL A 157 6.63 10.03 0.94
CA VAL A 157 6.57 9.45 2.28
C VAL A 157 7.91 9.63 3.01
N GLU A 158 7.84 9.84 4.32
CA GLU A 158 9.02 9.83 5.16
C GLU A 158 9.51 8.38 5.29
N LEU A 159 10.80 8.19 5.03
CA LEU A 159 11.48 6.91 5.08
C LEU A 159 12.60 7.02 6.11
N SER A 160 12.60 6.14 7.10
CA SER A 160 13.62 6.12 8.15
C SER A 160 13.89 4.69 8.59
N TYR A 161 14.69 4.51 9.64
CA TYR A 161 14.70 3.26 10.39
C TYR A 161 14.03 3.50 11.74
N GLY A 162 13.24 2.52 12.20
CA GLY A 162 12.51 2.65 13.46
C GLY A 162 13.45 2.94 14.64
N ASN A 163 13.01 3.78 15.57
CA ASN A 163 13.78 4.13 16.78
C ASN A 163 13.88 2.98 17.79
N TYR A 164 13.08 1.92 17.62
CA TYR A 164 13.09 0.74 18.47
C TYR A 164 13.63 -0.49 17.71
N ALA A 165 14.44 -1.29 18.41
CA ALA A 165 14.89 -2.59 17.94
C ALA A 165 14.40 -3.66 18.91
N ASN A 166 13.80 -4.72 18.38
CA ASN A 166 13.46 -5.88 19.20
C ASN A 166 14.75 -6.54 19.72
N ALA A 167 14.69 -7.13 20.92
CA ALA A 167 15.87 -7.76 21.54
C ALA A 167 16.50 -8.85 20.66
N ILE A 168 15.71 -9.53 19.84
CA ILE A 168 16.20 -10.56 18.90
C ILE A 168 17.16 -9.98 17.86
N SER A 169 17.04 -8.69 17.53
CA SER A 169 17.85 -8.03 16.51
C SER A 169 19.32 -7.90 16.90
N SER A 170 19.65 -8.00 18.19
CA SER A 170 21.04 -8.09 18.68
C SER A 170 21.73 -9.43 18.38
N TYR A 171 20.94 -10.48 18.11
CA TYR A 171 21.46 -11.84 17.89
C TYR A 171 21.33 -12.29 16.42
N GLY A 172 20.36 -11.74 15.69
CA GLY A 172 20.08 -12.07 14.29
C GLY A 172 21.32 -12.03 13.38
N PRO A 173 22.11 -10.94 13.36
CA PRO A 173 23.31 -10.85 12.51
C PRO A 173 24.28 -12.01 12.70
N ALA A 174 24.60 -12.36 13.95
CA ALA A 174 25.51 -13.47 14.23
C ALA A 174 24.94 -14.82 13.79
N ALA A 175 23.62 -15.03 14.00
CA ALA A 175 22.94 -16.23 13.55
C ALA A 175 22.98 -16.38 12.01
N PHE A 176 22.62 -15.34 11.26
CA PHE A 176 22.69 -15.38 9.79
C PHE A 176 24.13 -15.55 9.28
N ALA A 177 25.09 -14.82 9.84
CA ALA A 177 26.50 -14.95 9.45
C ALA A 177 27.06 -16.36 9.70
N SER A 178 26.66 -17.03 10.80
CA SER A 178 27.06 -18.42 11.08
C SER A 178 26.55 -19.45 10.05
N LEU A 179 25.53 -19.07 9.27
CA LEU A 179 24.99 -19.87 8.16
C LEU A 179 25.59 -19.45 6.80
N GLY A 180 26.55 -18.52 6.78
CA GLY A 180 27.21 -18.04 5.57
C GLY A 180 26.44 -16.96 4.80
N PHE A 181 25.43 -16.33 5.41
CA PHE A 181 24.80 -15.15 4.81
C PHE A 181 25.67 -13.92 5.03
N GLU A 182 25.79 -13.10 3.99
CA GLU A 182 26.44 -11.80 4.08
C GLU A 182 25.46 -10.71 4.55
N ALA A 183 26.00 -9.66 5.18
CA ALA A 183 25.22 -8.49 5.50
C ALA A 183 24.83 -7.74 4.22
N ASN A 184 23.58 -7.29 4.13
CA ASN A 184 23.09 -6.43 3.06
C ASN A 184 22.75 -5.06 3.64
N HIS A 185 23.40 -4.03 3.10
CA HIS A 185 23.29 -2.64 3.55
C HIS A 185 22.35 -1.80 2.67
N ASP A 186 21.80 -2.39 1.61
CA ASP A 186 20.88 -1.74 0.70
C ASP A 186 19.94 -2.74 0.01
N PHE A 187 18.84 -3.06 0.69
CA PHE A 187 17.73 -3.84 0.13
C PHE A 187 16.93 -3.08 -0.95
N ASN A 188 17.32 -1.85 -1.29
CA ASN A 188 16.71 -1.05 -2.34
C ASN A 188 17.57 -0.98 -3.61
N SER A 189 18.69 -1.72 -3.66
CA SER A 189 19.63 -1.80 -4.78
C SER A 189 19.20 -2.68 -5.95
N GLY A 190 18.08 -3.41 -5.81
CA GLY A 190 17.68 -4.47 -6.74
C GLY A 190 18.28 -5.84 -6.40
N ASN A 191 19.00 -5.95 -5.27
CA ASN A 191 19.45 -7.20 -4.69
C ASN A 191 18.92 -7.34 -3.25
N LEU A 192 18.19 -8.43 -2.97
CA LEU A 192 17.60 -8.74 -1.66
C LEU A 192 18.34 -9.85 -0.90
N THR A 193 19.44 -10.38 -1.44
CA THR A 193 20.21 -11.44 -0.78
C THR A 193 20.96 -10.90 0.44
N GLY A 194 20.97 -11.66 1.52
CA GLY A 194 21.70 -11.34 2.76
C GLY A 194 20.78 -11.03 3.93
N TYR A 195 21.34 -10.47 5.00
CA TYR A 195 20.59 -10.05 6.19
C TYR A 195 20.84 -8.58 6.53
N GLY A 196 19.87 -7.93 7.18
CA GLY A 196 20.00 -6.55 7.61
C GLY A 196 18.65 -5.98 8.02
N TYR A 197 18.59 -4.65 8.20
CA TYR A 197 17.34 -3.96 8.51
C TYR A 197 16.72 -3.40 7.24
N PHE A 198 15.41 -3.54 7.12
CA PHE A 198 14.64 -2.76 6.17
C PHE A 198 14.34 -1.37 6.76
N PRO A 199 14.40 -0.30 5.95
CA PRO A 199 13.82 0.96 6.36
C PRO A 199 12.29 0.82 6.44
N SER A 200 11.66 1.77 7.12
CA SER A 200 10.23 1.83 7.34
C SER A 200 9.68 3.19 6.94
N THR A 201 8.45 3.22 6.42
CA THR A 201 7.72 4.46 6.14
C THR A 201 7.16 5.05 7.43
N ILE A 202 8.07 5.56 8.27
CA ILE A 202 7.81 6.16 9.58
C ILE A 202 8.55 7.50 9.60
N ASP A 203 7.88 8.54 10.05
CA ASP A 203 8.54 9.81 10.33
C ASP A 203 9.32 9.70 11.65
N SER A 204 10.66 9.82 11.57
CA SER A 204 11.55 9.65 12.72
C SER A 204 11.40 10.75 13.77
N GLU A 205 10.84 11.91 13.41
CA GLU A 205 10.63 13.03 14.35
C GLU A 205 9.36 12.83 15.19
N THR A 206 8.26 12.44 14.55
CA THR A 206 6.96 12.25 15.23
C THR A 206 6.76 10.82 15.73
N GLY A 207 7.47 9.85 15.16
CA GLY A 207 7.29 8.41 15.41
C GLY A 207 6.02 7.84 14.78
N LEU A 208 5.32 8.61 13.94
CA LEU A 208 4.08 8.21 13.30
C LEU A 208 4.32 7.55 11.94
N ARG A 209 3.38 6.70 11.54
CA ARG A 209 3.29 6.16 10.17
C ARG A 209 3.33 7.29 9.14
N SER A 210 4.17 7.14 8.13
CA SER A 210 4.09 7.96 6.91
C SER A 210 3.39 7.16 5.80
N SER A 211 2.23 7.64 5.38
CA SER A 211 1.36 6.96 4.42
C SER A 211 1.31 7.72 3.09
N ALA A 212 0.66 7.13 2.08
CA ALA A 212 0.37 7.85 0.85
C ALA A 212 -0.62 9.02 1.07
N GLU A 213 -1.39 9.03 2.15
CA GLU A 213 -2.18 10.20 2.54
C GLU A 213 -1.25 11.29 3.08
N SER A 214 -0.55 11.00 4.19
CA SER A 214 0.18 12.02 4.93
C SER A 214 1.40 12.54 4.19
N GLY A 215 2.10 11.66 3.45
CA GLY A 215 3.30 12.01 2.69
C GLY A 215 3.04 12.54 1.28
N LEU A 216 1.84 12.35 0.70
CA LEU A 216 1.56 12.76 -0.68
C LEU A 216 0.29 13.61 -0.80
N LEU A 217 -0.84 13.12 -0.28
CA LEU A 217 -2.12 13.80 -0.44
C LEU A 217 -2.19 15.10 0.37
N SER A 218 -1.95 15.04 1.67
CA SER A 218 -2.06 16.20 2.56
C SER A 218 -1.18 17.37 2.08
N PRO A 219 0.10 17.15 1.71
CA PRO A 219 0.92 18.19 1.08
C PRO A 219 0.36 18.69 -0.25
N ALA A 220 -0.23 17.83 -1.09
CA ALA A 220 -0.84 18.22 -2.36
C ALA A 220 -2.02 19.18 -2.17
N ILE A 221 -2.91 18.86 -1.22
CA ILE A 221 -4.09 19.67 -0.91
C ILE A 221 -3.67 21.06 -0.46
N ALA A 222 -2.64 21.15 0.40
CA ALA A 222 -2.13 22.43 0.89
C ALA A 222 -1.55 23.31 -0.23
N LYS A 223 -1.01 22.70 -1.29
CA LYS A 223 -0.36 23.42 -2.40
C LYS A 223 -1.29 23.70 -3.59
N SER A 224 -2.34 22.89 -3.80
CA SER A 224 -3.13 22.91 -5.02
C SER A 224 -4.62 23.20 -4.75
N PRO A 225 -5.10 24.43 -4.99
CA PRO A 225 -6.51 24.78 -4.80
C PRO A 225 -7.44 24.13 -5.84
N LEU A 226 -6.89 23.54 -6.92
CA LEU A 226 -7.66 22.86 -7.97
C LEU A 226 -7.78 21.35 -7.75
N LEU A 227 -7.22 20.84 -6.65
CA LEU A 227 -7.37 19.45 -6.20
C LEU A 227 -8.57 19.36 -5.24
N THR A 228 -9.56 18.54 -5.59
CA THR A 228 -10.75 18.29 -4.77
C THR A 228 -10.83 16.82 -4.37
N ILE A 229 -11.03 16.57 -3.07
CA ILE A 229 -11.16 15.23 -2.51
C ILE A 229 -12.61 14.96 -2.14
N TYR A 230 -13.17 13.90 -2.71
CA TYR A 230 -14.47 13.33 -2.38
C TYR A 230 -14.21 12.09 -1.52
N GLN A 231 -14.12 12.29 -0.21
CA GLN A 231 -14.03 11.20 0.77
C GLN A 231 -15.42 10.65 1.12
N SER A 232 -15.48 9.45 1.71
CA SER A 232 -16.72 8.71 1.98
C SER A 232 -17.61 8.56 0.74
N CYS A 233 -16.97 8.54 -0.44
CA CYS A 233 -17.62 8.54 -1.75
C CYS A 233 -17.20 7.30 -2.53
N MET A 234 -18.15 6.42 -2.80
CA MET A 234 -17.89 5.19 -3.55
C MET A 234 -18.14 5.40 -5.05
N ALA A 235 -17.14 5.13 -5.87
CA ALA A 235 -17.31 5.00 -7.32
C ALA A 235 -18.15 3.76 -7.65
N ARG A 236 -19.20 3.93 -8.43
CA ARG A 236 -20.15 2.86 -8.77
C ARG A 236 -19.90 2.29 -10.16
N ASN A 237 -19.69 3.15 -11.15
CA ASN A 237 -19.30 2.78 -12.50
C ASN A 237 -18.72 4.00 -13.24
N ILE A 238 -17.90 3.72 -14.24
CA ILE A 238 -17.40 4.69 -15.23
C ILE A 238 -18.49 4.87 -16.29
N MET A 239 -18.68 6.11 -16.71
CA MET A 239 -19.57 6.47 -17.81
C MET A 239 -18.79 6.55 -19.11
N PHE A 240 -19.39 6.10 -20.21
CA PHE A 240 -18.78 6.13 -21.54
C PHE A 240 -19.72 6.82 -22.54
N ASP A 241 -19.16 7.54 -23.51
CA ASP A 241 -19.91 8.04 -24.66
C ASP A 241 -20.06 6.97 -25.76
N GLY A 242 -20.71 7.34 -26.87
CA GLY A 242 -20.93 6.45 -28.02
C GLY A 242 -19.65 5.98 -28.71
N GLN A 243 -18.52 6.67 -28.48
CA GLN A 243 -17.19 6.31 -28.98
C GLN A 243 -16.37 5.54 -27.94
N LYS A 244 -17.00 5.11 -26.83
CA LYS A 244 -16.36 4.40 -25.72
C LYS A 244 -15.27 5.20 -25.04
N ARG A 245 -15.31 6.54 -25.10
CA ARG A 245 -14.46 7.39 -24.26
C ARG A 245 -15.08 7.52 -22.88
N ALA A 246 -14.26 7.40 -21.85
CA ALA A 246 -14.70 7.65 -20.48
C ALA A 246 -15.04 9.14 -20.30
N THR A 247 -16.26 9.43 -19.87
CA THR A 247 -16.80 10.80 -19.72
C THR A 247 -17.01 11.22 -18.27
N GLY A 248 -16.91 10.28 -17.33
CA GLY A 248 -17.10 10.55 -15.91
C GLY A 248 -17.32 9.30 -15.09
N VAL A 249 -17.77 9.49 -13.86
CA VAL A 249 -18.00 8.43 -12.87
C VAL A 249 -19.30 8.72 -12.12
N ASN A 250 -20.12 7.69 -11.97
CA ASN A 250 -21.25 7.70 -11.04
C ASN A 250 -20.75 7.37 -9.63
N VAL A 251 -21.18 8.15 -8.65
CA VAL A 251 -20.64 8.11 -7.28
C VAL A 251 -21.80 8.10 -6.30
N THR A 252 -21.61 7.52 -5.12
CA THR A 252 -22.53 7.63 -3.98
C THR A 252 -21.80 8.11 -2.73
N VAL A 253 -22.33 9.11 -2.03
CA VAL A 253 -21.89 9.49 -0.68
C VAL A 253 -22.52 8.54 0.34
N ASP A 254 -21.70 7.97 1.22
CA ASP A 254 -22.09 7.02 2.28
C ASP A 254 -22.91 5.83 1.75
N GLY A 255 -22.79 5.52 0.46
CA GLY A 255 -23.55 4.47 -0.21
C GLY A 255 -25.01 4.82 -0.55
N ILE A 256 -25.49 6.02 -0.21
CA ILE A 256 -26.93 6.36 -0.24
C ILE A 256 -27.27 7.51 -1.18
N LYS A 257 -26.41 8.54 -1.27
CA LYS A 257 -26.73 9.77 -2.04
C LYS A 257 -25.98 9.77 -3.37
N PRO A 258 -26.65 9.49 -4.52
CA PRO A 258 -25.98 9.43 -5.81
C PRO A 258 -25.67 10.81 -6.36
N PHE A 259 -24.54 10.93 -7.04
CA PHE A 259 -24.17 12.08 -7.87
C PHE A 259 -23.20 11.65 -8.97
N THR A 260 -22.91 12.56 -9.89
CA THR A 260 -22.05 12.27 -11.05
C THR A 260 -20.92 13.28 -11.12
N LEU A 261 -19.70 12.80 -11.32
CA LEU A 261 -18.55 13.64 -11.67
C LEU A 261 -18.18 13.42 -13.13
N THR A 262 -18.23 14.47 -13.94
CA THR A 262 -17.77 14.42 -15.34
C THR A 262 -16.26 14.66 -15.44
N ALA A 263 -15.64 14.10 -16.47
CA ALA A 263 -14.21 14.24 -16.74
C ALA A 263 -14.02 14.73 -18.18
N ARG A 264 -13.32 15.87 -18.33
CA ARG A 264 -13.02 16.45 -19.66
C ARG A 264 -11.85 15.79 -20.38
N LYS A 265 -10.95 15.16 -19.62
CA LYS A 265 -9.70 14.58 -20.13
C LYS A 265 -9.71 13.06 -19.95
N GLU A 266 -9.54 12.62 -18.72
CA GLU A 266 -9.32 11.21 -18.41
C GLU A 266 -10.06 10.78 -17.15
N VAL A 267 -10.37 9.49 -17.08
CA VAL A 267 -10.71 8.79 -15.84
C VAL A 267 -9.60 7.80 -15.58
N ILE A 268 -8.76 8.11 -14.60
CA ILE A 268 -7.74 7.19 -14.11
C ILE A 268 -8.40 6.29 -13.06
N LEU A 269 -7.96 5.04 -12.98
CA LEU A 269 -8.46 4.04 -12.03
C LEU A 269 -7.33 3.61 -11.11
N SER A 270 -7.59 3.61 -9.81
CA SER A 270 -6.59 3.28 -8.80
C SER A 270 -7.19 2.64 -7.54
N ALA A 271 -8.27 1.87 -7.70
CA ALA A 271 -9.01 1.25 -6.60
C ALA A 271 -8.32 -0.02 -6.04
N GLY A 272 -7.05 -0.27 -6.37
CA GLY A 272 -6.32 -1.46 -5.95
C GLY A 272 -6.62 -2.71 -6.78
N ALA A 273 -5.91 -3.81 -6.50
CA ALA A 273 -5.89 -5.01 -7.33
C ALA A 273 -7.25 -5.72 -7.46
N TYR A 274 -8.14 -5.55 -6.48
CA TYR A 274 -9.46 -6.21 -6.48
C TYR A 274 -10.60 -5.29 -6.90
N HIS A 275 -10.63 -4.03 -6.41
CA HIS A 275 -11.72 -3.13 -6.79
C HIS A 275 -11.52 -2.45 -8.15
N SER A 276 -10.29 -2.37 -8.69
CA SER A 276 -10.10 -1.86 -10.05
C SER A 276 -10.72 -2.76 -11.11
N PRO A 277 -10.41 -4.08 -11.18
CA PRO A 277 -11.08 -4.95 -12.14
C PRO A 277 -12.59 -5.06 -11.87
N GLN A 278 -13.02 -5.01 -10.60
CA GLN A 278 -14.45 -4.94 -10.28
C GLN A 278 -15.10 -3.69 -10.88
N LEU A 279 -14.49 -2.51 -10.69
CA LEU A 279 -15.02 -1.25 -11.21
C LEU A 279 -15.04 -1.23 -12.74
N LEU A 280 -14.04 -1.81 -13.41
CA LEU A 280 -14.08 -2.02 -14.86
C LEU A 280 -15.27 -2.90 -15.27
N MET A 281 -15.46 -4.04 -14.60
CA MET A 281 -16.54 -4.98 -14.93
C MET A 281 -17.93 -4.36 -14.74
N VAL A 282 -18.20 -3.70 -13.61
CA VAL A 282 -19.49 -3.00 -13.39
C VAL A 282 -19.69 -1.80 -14.33
N SER A 283 -18.63 -1.37 -15.02
CA SER A 283 -18.68 -0.35 -16.07
C SER A 283 -18.78 -0.93 -17.49
N GLY A 284 -18.94 -2.25 -17.63
CA GLY A 284 -19.06 -2.93 -18.92
C GLY A 284 -17.72 -3.26 -19.60
N VAL A 285 -16.60 -3.21 -18.88
CA VAL A 285 -15.27 -3.57 -19.38
C VAL A 285 -14.76 -4.83 -18.68
N GLY A 286 -14.78 -5.98 -19.37
CA GLY A 286 -14.33 -7.24 -18.80
C GLY A 286 -14.77 -8.48 -19.58
N PRO A 287 -14.66 -9.69 -19.00
CA PRO A 287 -15.01 -10.93 -19.66
C PRO A 287 -16.49 -10.97 -20.07
N ARG A 288 -16.78 -11.26 -21.35
CA ARG A 288 -18.16 -11.19 -21.87
C ARG A 288 -19.13 -12.08 -21.09
N SER A 289 -18.68 -13.27 -20.72
CA SER A 289 -19.49 -14.25 -19.96
C SER A 289 -19.83 -13.74 -18.56
N THR A 290 -18.88 -13.12 -17.87
CA THR A 290 -19.09 -12.51 -16.55
C THR A 290 -20.05 -11.34 -16.63
N LEU A 291 -19.86 -10.42 -17.60
CA LEU A 291 -20.76 -9.28 -17.78
C LEU A 291 -22.20 -9.73 -18.06
N GLY A 292 -22.37 -10.75 -18.91
CA GLY A 292 -23.67 -11.33 -19.22
C GLY A 292 -24.39 -11.93 -18.00
N LYS A 293 -23.66 -12.59 -17.09
CA LYS A 293 -24.24 -13.15 -15.84
C LYS A 293 -24.90 -12.09 -14.96
N PHE A 294 -24.43 -10.84 -15.02
CA PHE A 294 -24.94 -9.73 -14.21
C PHE A 294 -25.79 -8.73 -15.03
N ASN A 295 -26.17 -9.08 -16.27
CA ASN A 295 -26.92 -8.20 -17.17
C ASN A 295 -26.24 -6.84 -17.39
N ILE A 296 -24.90 -6.81 -17.46
CA ILE A 296 -24.14 -5.59 -17.71
C ILE A 296 -23.86 -5.46 -19.22
N SER A 297 -24.24 -4.32 -19.80
CA SER A 297 -23.95 -4.00 -21.19
C SER A 297 -22.45 -3.96 -21.47
N VAL A 298 -22.00 -4.62 -22.54
CA VAL A 298 -20.58 -4.72 -22.88
C VAL A 298 -20.11 -3.46 -23.60
N ILE A 299 -19.26 -2.68 -22.95
CA ILE A 299 -18.49 -1.58 -23.56
C ILE A 299 -17.26 -2.16 -24.27
N SER A 300 -16.48 -2.99 -23.58
CA SER A 300 -15.32 -3.67 -24.15
C SER A 300 -15.16 -5.07 -23.55
N ALA A 301 -15.01 -6.08 -24.40
CA ALA A 301 -14.77 -7.45 -23.97
C ALA A 301 -13.26 -7.65 -23.76
N LEU A 302 -12.81 -7.47 -22.52
CA LEU A 302 -11.42 -7.66 -22.11
C LEU A 302 -11.34 -8.84 -21.14
N GLU A 303 -11.04 -10.01 -21.69
CA GLU A 303 -11.11 -11.28 -20.96
C GLU A 303 -10.07 -11.38 -19.82
N GLY A 304 -8.99 -10.58 -19.86
CA GLY A 304 -7.99 -10.53 -18.78
C GLY A 304 -8.44 -9.78 -17.52
N VAL A 305 -9.52 -8.99 -17.58
CA VAL A 305 -9.97 -8.20 -16.41
C VAL A 305 -10.45 -9.12 -15.30
N GLY A 306 -9.83 -8.98 -14.13
CA GLY A 306 -10.11 -9.80 -12.95
C GLY A 306 -9.48 -11.21 -12.99
N GLN A 307 -8.64 -11.49 -13.99
CA GLN A 307 -7.89 -12.75 -14.10
C GLN A 307 -6.45 -12.58 -13.61
N SER A 308 -5.71 -13.69 -13.52
CA SER A 308 -4.28 -13.71 -13.18
C SER A 308 -3.98 -12.93 -11.89
N SER A 309 -4.72 -13.22 -10.82
CA SER A 309 -4.40 -12.71 -9.49
C SER A 309 -3.21 -13.48 -8.91
N TRP A 310 -2.21 -12.74 -8.44
CA TRP A 310 -1.03 -13.28 -7.78
C TRP A 310 -0.91 -12.65 -6.41
N ASP A 311 -0.57 -13.46 -5.42
CA ASP A 311 -0.28 -13.01 -4.07
C ASP A 311 0.68 -13.97 -3.38
N THR A 312 1.24 -13.53 -2.26
CA THR A 312 2.13 -14.32 -1.41
C THR A 312 1.38 -14.87 -0.20
N ALA A 313 1.53 -16.18 0.05
CA ALA A 313 1.00 -16.78 1.26
C ALA A 313 1.92 -16.47 2.46
N ASN A 314 1.43 -15.67 3.41
CA ASN A 314 2.09 -15.55 4.71
C ASN A 314 1.74 -16.78 5.57
N LEU A 315 2.61 -17.79 5.52
CA LEU A 315 2.42 -19.05 6.25
C LEU A 315 2.89 -18.97 7.72
N GLY A 316 3.46 -17.83 8.13
CA GLY A 316 4.18 -17.72 9.38
C GLY A 316 5.44 -18.58 9.43
N GLY A 317 6.02 -18.71 10.62
CA GLY A 317 7.19 -19.55 10.88
C GLY A 317 7.06 -20.29 12.21
N PRO A 318 7.97 -21.23 12.49
CA PRO A 318 8.02 -21.87 13.80
C PRO A 318 8.20 -20.84 14.91
N SER A 319 7.37 -20.94 15.94
CA SER A 319 7.46 -20.10 17.14
C SER A 319 8.35 -20.77 18.17
N PHE A 320 9.31 -20.01 18.70
CA PHE A 320 10.22 -20.47 19.74
C PHE A 320 10.07 -19.63 21.00
N ASN A 321 10.12 -20.28 22.16
CA ASN A 321 10.22 -19.58 23.43
C ASN A 321 11.61 -18.97 23.55
N ILE A 322 11.66 -17.68 23.90
CA ILE A 322 12.88 -16.93 24.14
C ILE A 322 12.86 -16.34 25.54
N SER A 323 14.04 -16.17 26.14
CA SER A 323 14.18 -15.57 27.47
C SER A 323 14.14 -14.03 27.44
N THR A 324 14.37 -13.43 26.27
CA THR A 324 14.30 -11.98 26.06
C THR A 324 12.86 -11.50 25.90
N VAL A 325 12.63 -10.18 25.99
CA VAL A 325 11.31 -9.61 25.72
C VAL A 325 10.97 -9.79 24.23
N SER A 326 9.90 -10.54 23.95
CA SER A 326 9.33 -10.73 22.62
C SER A 326 8.21 -9.73 22.36
N SER A 327 7.89 -9.50 21.08
CA SER A 327 6.72 -8.70 20.69
C SER A 327 5.40 -9.30 21.22
N SER A 328 5.28 -10.63 21.26
CA SER A 328 4.13 -11.33 21.86
C SER A 328 3.96 -11.02 23.35
N ARG A 329 5.05 -10.97 24.11
CA ARG A 329 5.03 -10.63 25.54
C ARG A 329 4.64 -9.17 25.80
N ILE A 330 5.01 -8.26 24.90
CA ILE A 330 4.62 -6.84 24.98
C ILE A 330 3.11 -6.72 24.71
N ALA A 331 2.60 -7.42 23.70
CA ALA A 331 1.18 -7.43 23.35
C ALA A 331 0.29 -7.95 24.50
N GLU A 332 0.66 -9.09 25.10
CA GLU A 332 -0.11 -9.68 26.22
C GLU A 332 -0.23 -8.73 27.42
N ARG A 333 0.85 -8.02 27.77
CA ARG A 333 0.85 -7.13 28.95
C ARG A 333 -0.10 -5.94 28.82
N GLN A 334 -0.40 -5.48 27.61
CA GLN A 334 -1.36 -4.38 27.42
C GLN A 334 -2.81 -4.84 27.55
N ILE A 335 -3.13 -6.07 27.14
CA ILE A 335 -4.47 -6.64 27.32
C ILE A 335 -4.83 -6.69 28.80
N TYR A 336 -3.87 -7.05 29.67
CA TYR A 336 -4.07 -7.08 31.12
C TYR A 336 -4.11 -5.71 31.81
N LEU A 337 -3.65 -4.63 31.15
CA LEU A 337 -3.75 -3.26 31.67
C LEU A 337 -5.04 -2.55 31.22
N ALA A 338 -5.72 -3.10 30.22
CA ALA A 338 -6.99 -2.60 29.69
C ALA A 338 -8.23 -3.32 30.28
N LEU A 339 -8.02 -4.30 31.17
CA LEU A 339 -9.02 -4.97 32.00
C LEU A 339 -8.94 -4.44 33.44
#